data_AF-A0A3S3KL15-F1
#
_entry.id   AF-A0A3S3KL15-F1
#
_cell.length_a   1.000
_cell.length_b   1.000
_cell.length_c   1.000
_cell.angle_alpha   90.00
_cell.angle_beta   90.00
_cell.angle_gamma   90.00
#
_symmetry.space_group_name_H-M   'P 1'
#
loop_
_entity.id
_entity.type
_entity.pdbx_description
1 polymer ?
#
loop_
_entity_poly.entity_id
_entity_poly.type
_entity_poly.pdbx_seq_one_letter_code
_entity_poly.pdbx_strand_id
1 'polypeptide(L)'
;MPKTGGADEALNRVNANSKPSDLRITDMRVAEIVGAPFTSALIKIYTNQGIVGLGEVRDGASATYALMLKSRLLGENPCDIDRLFRRIKQFGGHGRQGGGVSAVEIALWDLAGKAYGVPIYQMLGGRFRDKVRVYCDTDADKPSGTETGKRLKQRMELGFTFLKMDLGLAQISHIPGAVVAPAGVLDGFRTHASRGRARTLDERRARNAAYDAQNVPHPFTGLHFTEKGIDLLDQYIHEVREVIGYEVPLAIDHVGHISLQDGIRLARRIEKYAPAWLEDVIPWQYTEQYRQLQQATSVPICTGEDIYLKEGFEPLLNSGISVIHPDLLTTGGILETKKIGDAAQDHGVAMAIHMAESPIAAMAAAHVATATENFMALEYHSADVDWWDDIVTGVPKPLVKEGFITVLDKPGLGIDDVVDEVISLHLQPGVTGIWQSTEHWDNEYSWDRTWS
;
A
#
# COMPACT_ATOMS: atom_id res chain seq x y z
N MET A 1 37.35 -0.39 -50.49
CA MET A 1 35.98 -0.76 -50.07
C MET A 1 35.94 -0.69 -48.55
N PRO A 2 35.19 0.25 -47.94
CA PRO A 2 35.00 0.24 -46.50
C PRO A 2 34.04 -0.88 -46.13
N LYS A 3 34.40 -1.67 -45.11
CA LYS A 3 33.60 -2.79 -44.60
C LYS A 3 32.24 -2.30 -44.10
N THR A 4 31.18 -2.86 -44.67
CA THR A 4 29.78 -2.70 -44.28
C THR A 4 29.49 -3.49 -42.99
N GLY A 5 30.09 -3.07 -41.87
CA GLY A 5 29.93 -3.72 -40.55
C GLY A 5 29.02 -2.96 -39.57
N GLY A 6 28.06 -2.17 -40.05
CA GLY A 6 27.35 -1.20 -39.20
C GLY A 6 25.94 -1.56 -38.74
N ALA A 7 25.25 -2.51 -39.39
CA ALA A 7 23.84 -2.80 -39.11
C ALA A 7 23.65 -4.02 -38.20
N ASP A 8 24.37 -5.12 -38.45
CA ASP A 8 24.24 -6.36 -37.67
C ASP A 8 24.82 -6.24 -36.25
N GLU A 9 25.85 -5.41 -36.04
CA GLU A 9 26.37 -5.13 -34.70
C GLU A 9 25.44 -4.22 -33.87
N ALA A 10 24.59 -3.42 -34.51
CA ALA A 10 23.59 -2.60 -33.82
C ALA A 10 22.39 -3.44 -33.35
N LEU A 11 21.98 -4.44 -34.15
CA LEU A 11 20.92 -5.38 -33.79
C LEU A 11 21.30 -6.28 -32.61
N ASN A 12 22.58 -6.62 -32.45
CA ASN A 12 23.08 -7.36 -31.29
C ASN A 12 23.10 -6.56 -29.97
N ARG A 13 22.84 -5.25 -30.01
CA ARG A 13 22.75 -4.38 -28.82
C ARG A 13 21.32 -4.00 -28.44
N VAL A 14 20.36 -4.28 -29.32
CA VAL A 14 18.94 -4.12 -29.02
C VAL A 14 18.41 -5.48 -28.62
N ASN A 15 17.92 -5.60 -27.40
CA ASN A 15 17.23 -6.80 -26.98
C ASN A 15 15.99 -7.00 -27.85
N ALA A 16 16.09 -7.85 -28.89
CA ALA A 16 15.05 -8.08 -29.89
C ALA A 16 13.88 -8.93 -29.38
N ASN A 17 13.82 -9.21 -28.07
CA ASN A 17 12.83 -10.11 -27.48
C ASN A 17 11.40 -9.58 -27.57
N SER A 18 11.20 -8.29 -27.86
CA SER A 18 9.84 -7.80 -28.16
C SER A 18 9.81 -6.65 -29.17
N LYS A 19 8.75 -6.62 -29.96
CA LYS A 19 8.33 -5.51 -30.82
C LYS A 19 7.10 -4.86 -30.17
N PRO A 20 7.24 -3.73 -29.47
CA PRO A 20 6.17 -3.12 -28.68
C PRO A 20 4.86 -2.90 -29.44
N SER A 21 4.91 -2.57 -30.74
CA SER A 21 3.71 -2.38 -31.58
C SER A 21 2.86 -3.64 -31.77
N ASP A 22 3.50 -4.81 -31.71
CA ASP A 22 2.90 -6.11 -32.02
C ASP A 22 2.63 -6.93 -30.75
N LEU A 23 2.90 -6.34 -29.57
CA LEU A 23 2.72 -6.98 -28.28
C LEU A 23 1.24 -7.08 -27.96
N ARG A 24 0.79 -8.25 -27.51
CA ARG A 24 -0.61 -8.54 -27.23
C ARG A 24 -0.73 -9.34 -25.95
N ILE A 25 -1.65 -8.94 -25.08
CA ILE A 25 -2.03 -9.69 -23.89
C ILE A 25 -2.70 -10.99 -24.32
N THR A 26 -2.26 -12.12 -23.79
CA THR A 26 -2.78 -13.45 -24.12
C THR A 26 -3.44 -14.15 -22.95
N ASP A 27 -3.05 -13.81 -21.71
CA ASP A 27 -3.60 -14.44 -20.51
C ASP A 27 -3.35 -13.57 -19.27
N MET A 28 -4.10 -13.82 -18.20
CA MET A 28 -3.88 -13.23 -16.88
C MET A 28 -4.19 -14.26 -15.80
N ARG A 29 -3.24 -14.50 -14.91
CA ARG A 29 -3.35 -15.52 -13.85
C ARG A 29 -2.92 -14.97 -12.51
N VAL A 30 -3.31 -15.67 -11.45
CA VAL A 30 -3.06 -15.24 -10.08
C VAL A 30 -2.39 -16.33 -9.24
N ALA A 31 -1.68 -15.91 -8.21
CA ALA A 31 -1.25 -16.73 -7.09
C ALA A 31 -1.60 -16.01 -5.79
N GLU A 32 -2.43 -16.64 -4.96
CA GLU A 32 -2.93 -16.06 -3.71
C GLU A 32 -2.07 -16.56 -2.53
N ILE A 33 -1.32 -15.65 -1.91
CA ILE A 33 -0.38 -15.93 -0.83
C ILE A 33 -0.80 -15.31 0.51
N VAL A 34 -0.19 -15.77 1.60
CA VAL A 34 -0.36 -15.24 2.95
C VAL A 34 0.99 -15.09 3.65
N GLY A 35 1.09 -14.11 4.56
CA GLY A 35 2.26 -13.91 5.41
C GLY A 35 3.36 -13.08 4.75
N ALA A 36 3.02 -12.29 3.73
CA ALA A 36 3.96 -11.44 2.99
C ALA A 36 3.67 -9.93 3.12
N PRO A 37 3.52 -9.33 4.32
CA PRO A 37 3.15 -9.86 5.65
C PRO A 37 1.64 -10.19 5.78
N PHE A 38 0.82 -9.70 4.87
CA PHE A 38 -0.62 -9.94 4.84
C PHE A 38 -1.02 -10.97 3.77
N THR A 39 -2.32 -11.16 3.57
CA THR A 39 -2.85 -11.91 2.42
C THR A 39 -2.85 -11.01 1.19
N SER A 40 -2.23 -11.45 0.10
CA SER A 40 -2.25 -10.73 -1.18
C SER A 40 -2.43 -11.70 -2.35
N ALA A 41 -2.82 -11.16 -3.51
CA ALA A 41 -2.88 -11.91 -4.76
C ALA A 41 -1.91 -11.31 -5.77
N LEU A 42 -0.87 -12.07 -6.11
CA LEU A 42 0.08 -11.72 -7.16
C LEU A 42 -0.54 -12.05 -8.51
N ILE A 43 -0.33 -11.19 -9.51
CA ILE A 43 -0.84 -11.42 -10.87
C ILE A 43 0.30 -11.50 -11.88
N LYS A 44 0.14 -12.38 -12.87
CA LYS A 44 0.95 -12.45 -14.08
C LYS A 44 0.07 -12.16 -15.29
N ILE A 45 0.46 -11.17 -16.10
CA ILE A 45 -0.12 -10.90 -17.42
C ILE A 45 0.84 -11.41 -18.49
N TYR A 46 0.40 -12.41 -19.26
CA TYR A 46 1.19 -13.05 -20.30
C TYR A 46 0.97 -12.37 -21.65
N THR A 47 1.99 -12.45 -22.52
CA THR A 47 1.93 -11.86 -23.86
C THR A 47 2.34 -12.84 -24.96
N ASN A 48 2.00 -12.50 -26.20
CA ASN A 48 2.36 -13.25 -27.41
C ASN A 48 3.87 -13.25 -27.74
N GLN A 49 4.71 -12.52 -26.98
CA GLN A 49 6.15 -12.41 -27.22
C GLN A 49 6.98 -12.90 -26.02
N GLY A 50 6.36 -13.62 -25.09
CA GLY A 50 7.06 -14.28 -23.98
C GLY A 50 7.45 -13.39 -22.81
N ILE A 51 7.26 -12.07 -22.89
CA ILE A 51 7.40 -11.18 -21.72
C ILE A 51 6.14 -11.23 -20.86
N VAL A 52 6.33 -11.16 -19.54
CA VAL A 52 5.28 -11.24 -18.52
C VAL A 52 5.32 -9.98 -17.65
N GLY A 53 4.14 -9.42 -17.40
CA GLY A 53 3.93 -8.31 -16.47
C GLY A 53 3.56 -8.81 -15.09
N LEU A 54 4.19 -8.25 -14.07
CA LEU A 54 3.91 -8.53 -12.68
C LEU A 54 3.07 -7.42 -12.06
N GLY A 55 2.04 -7.80 -11.30
CA GLY A 55 1.25 -6.88 -10.50
C GLY A 55 0.79 -7.54 -9.22
N GLU A 56 0.15 -6.77 -8.35
CA GLU A 56 -0.32 -7.24 -7.06
C GLU A 56 -1.65 -6.59 -6.72
N VAL A 57 -2.59 -7.39 -6.23
CA VAL A 57 -3.88 -6.92 -5.70
C VAL A 57 -3.69 -6.58 -4.22
N ARG A 58 -4.27 -5.44 -3.80
CA ARG A 58 -4.18 -4.89 -2.44
C ARG A 58 -4.41 -5.93 -1.35
N ASP A 59 -3.71 -5.78 -0.23
CA ASP A 59 -3.84 -6.63 0.94
C ASP A 59 -5.32 -6.83 1.36
N GLY A 60 -5.68 -8.09 1.62
CA GLY A 60 -7.04 -8.46 2.03
C GLY A 60 -8.12 -8.27 0.95
N ALA A 61 -7.79 -7.79 -0.24
CA ALA A 61 -8.71 -7.73 -1.37
C ALA A 61 -8.84 -9.09 -2.08
N SER A 62 -9.88 -9.23 -2.91
CA SER A 62 -10.11 -10.45 -3.68
C SER A 62 -9.40 -10.40 -5.04
N ALA A 63 -8.74 -11.48 -5.43
CA ALA A 63 -8.21 -11.66 -6.78
C ALA A 63 -9.29 -11.52 -7.88
N THR A 64 -10.56 -11.75 -7.53
CA THR A 64 -11.72 -11.54 -8.41
C THR A 64 -11.72 -10.13 -9.02
N TYR A 65 -11.35 -9.10 -8.25
CA TYR A 65 -11.32 -7.72 -8.75
C TYR A 65 -10.37 -7.54 -9.93
N ALA A 66 -9.28 -8.31 -10.00
CA ALA A 66 -8.40 -8.33 -11.18
C ALA A 66 -8.97 -9.26 -12.26
N LEU A 67 -9.34 -10.50 -11.90
CA LEU A 67 -9.78 -11.53 -12.85
C LEU A 67 -10.99 -11.11 -13.68
N MET A 68 -11.96 -10.38 -13.10
CA MET A 68 -13.13 -9.87 -13.83
C MET A 68 -12.77 -8.89 -14.96
N LEU A 69 -11.56 -8.32 -14.95
CA LEU A 69 -11.09 -7.39 -15.97
C LEU A 69 -10.48 -8.11 -17.18
N LYS A 70 -10.19 -9.41 -17.09
CA LYS A 70 -9.45 -10.19 -18.10
C LYS A 70 -10.04 -10.07 -19.50
N SER A 71 -11.35 -10.29 -19.65
CA SER A 71 -12.07 -10.22 -20.92
C SER A 71 -11.93 -8.87 -21.65
N ARG A 72 -11.64 -7.80 -20.93
CA ARG A 72 -11.48 -6.44 -21.46
C ARG A 72 -10.03 -6.15 -21.90
N LEU A 73 -9.10 -7.06 -21.64
CA LEU A 73 -7.66 -6.89 -21.85
C LEU A 73 -7.09 -7.86 -22.90
N LEU A 74 -7.68 -9.04 -23.06
CA LEU A 74 -7.20 -10.04 -24.03
C LEU A 74 -7.12 -9.45 -25.45
N GLY A 75 -5.97 -9.64 -26.10
CA GLY A 75 -5.71 -9.13 -27.44
C GLY A 75 -5.39 -7.63 -27.52
N GLU A 76 -5.36 -6.90 -26.40
CA GLU A 76 -4.92 -5.51 -26.38
C GLU A 76 -3.40 -5.38 -26.34
N ASN A 77 -2.88 -4.24 -26.79
CA ASN A 77 -1.48 -3.89 -26.63
C ASN A 77 -1.24 -3.32 -25.22
N PRO A 78 -0.43 -3.97 -24.36
CA PRO A 78 -0.24 -3.51 -22.98
C PRO A 78 0.53 -2.19 -22.89
N CYS A 79 1.19 -1.74 -23.97
CA CYS A 79 1.89 -0.45 -24.00
C CYS A 79 0.92 0.76 -24.08
N ASP A 80 -0.37 0.54 -24.36
CA ASP A 80 -1.39 1.60 -24.36
C ASP A 80 -1.96 1.86 -22.95
N ILE A 81 -1.06 2.05 -21.97
CA ILE A 81 -1.36 1.95 -20.54
C ILE A 81 -2.55 2.83 -20.13
N ASP A 82 -2.53 4.15 -20.35
CA ASP A 82 -3.60 5.06 -19.91
C ASP A 82 -4.94 4.77 -20.63
N ARG A 83 -4.90 4.29 -21.89
CA ARG A 83 -6.11 3.86 -22.62
C ARG A 83 -6.74 2.64 -21.96
N LEU A 84 -5.92 1.63 -21.63
CA LEU A 84 -6.38 0.41 -20.98
C LEU A 84 -6.82 0.67 -19.53
N PHE A 85 -6.07 1.49 -18.79
CA PHE A 85 -6.47 1.95 -17.46
C PHE A 85 -7.84 2.63 -17.52
N ARG A 86 -8.08 3.59 -18.43
CA ARG A 86 -9.40 4.25 -18.57
C ARG A 86 -10.52 3.29 -18.95
N ARG A 87 -10.23 2.19 -19.66
CA ARG A 87 -11.20 1.14 -19.95
C ARG A 87 -11.64 0.40 -18.68
N ILE A 88 -10.71 0.15 -17.77
CA ILE A 88 -10.96 -0.66 -16.56
C ILE A 88 -11.24 0.16 -15.30
N LYS A 89 -10.89 1.45 -15.25
CA LYS A 89 -10.93 2.25 -14.01
C LYS A 89 -12.33 2.36 -13.38
N GLN A 90 -13.39 2.20 -14.18
CA GLN A 90 -14.76 2.20 -13.66
C GLN A 90 -15.09 0.97 -12.78
N PHE A 91 -14.27 -0.08 -12.82
CA PHE A 91 -14.47 -1.32 -12.06
C PHE A 91 -13.73 -1.32 -10.72
N GLY A 92 -12.95 -0.28 -10.42
CA GLY A 92 -12.33 -0.07 -9.12
C GLY A 92 -13.23 0.70 -8.15
N GLY A 93 -12.75 0.87 -6.92
CA GLY A 93 -13.45 1.62 -5.88
C GLY A 93 -12.54 1.93 -4.70
N HIS A 94 -13.08 2.63 -3.71
CA HIS A 94 -12.34 2.95 -2.48
C HIS A 94 -11.91 1.70 -1.73
N GLY A 95 -10.80 1.83 -1.00
CA GLY A 95 -10.20 0.77 -0.23
C GLY A 95 -9.81 -0.43 -1.09
N ARG A 96 -10.09 -1.63 -0.57
CA ARG A 96 -9.68 -2.89 -1.20
C ARG A 96 -10.37 -3.16 -2.55
N GLN A 97 -11.42 -2.42 -2.92
CA GLN A 97 -12.08 -2.55 -4.22
C GLN A 97 -11.21 -2.04 -5.38
N GLY A 98 -10.30 -1.09 -5.13
CA GLY A 98 -9.37 -0.55 -6.13
C GLY A 98 -8.28 -1.55 -6.54
N GLY A 99 -8.02 -2.55 -5.68
CA GLY A 99 -6.94 -3.54 -5.80
C GLY A 99 -6.79 -4.16 -7.18
N GLY A 100 -7.90 -4.58 -7.79
CA GLY A 100 -7.87 -5.27 -9.08
C GLY A 100 -7.41 -4.38 -10.24
N VAL A 101 -7.92 -3.14 -10.30
CA VAL A 101 -7.54 -2.18 -11.34
C VAL A 101 -6.06 -1.80 -11.20
N SER A 102 -5.63 -1.52 -9.98
CA SER A 102 -4.25 -1.15 -9.69
C SER A 102 -3.26 -2.27 -10.03
N ALA A 103 -3.59 -3.51 -9.67
CA ALA A 103 -2.77 -4.68 -10.00
C ALA A 103 -2.51 -4.80 -11.51
N VAL A 104 -3.58 -4.64 -12.31
CA VAL A 104 -3.51 -4.69 -13.76
C VAL A 104 -2.64 -3.53 -14.28
N GLU A 105 -2.88 -2.30 -13.82
CA GLU A 105 -2.12 -1.13 -14.27
C GLU A 105 -0.62 -1.28 -14.00
N ILE A 106 -0.25 -1.78 -12.82
CA ILE A 106 1.15 -2.07 -12.46
C ILE A 106 1.77 -3.09 -13.42
N ALA A 107 1.05 -4.18 -13.72
CA ALA A 107 1.53 -5.19 -14.67
C ALA A 107 1.66 -4.65 -16.10
N LEU A 108 0.81 -3.71 -16.52
CA LEU A 108 0.94 -3.02 -17.81
C LEU A 108 2.20 -2.14 -17.86
N TRP A 109 2.51 -1.42 -16.78
CA TRP A 109 3.76 -0.66 -16.67
C TRP A 109 5.00 -1.53 -16.68
N ASP A 110 4.97 -2.66 -16.00
CA ASP A 110 6.06 -3.63 -16.02
C ASP A 110 6.28 -4.18 -17.44
N LEU A 111 5.21 -4.56 -18.15
CA LEU A 111 5.26 -4.98 -19.55
C LEU A 111 5.81 -3.89 -20.47
N ALA A 112 5.33 -2.66 -20.35
CA ALA A 112 5.78 -1.56 -21.19
C ALA A 112 7.26 -1.25 -20.93
N GLY A 113 7.69 -1.17 -19.67
CA GLY A 113 9.08 -0.93 -19.31
C GLY A 113 9.99 -2.05 -19.84
N LYS A 114 9.59 -3.32 -19.70
CA LYS A 114 10.30 -4.48 -20.28
C LYS A 114 10.36 -4.41 -21.81
N ALA A 115 9.25 -4.05 -22.46
CA ALA A 115 9.17 -3.98 -23.93
C ALA A 115 10.02 -2.84 -24.52
N TYR A 116 10.07 -1.69 -23.83
CA TYR A 116 10.88 -0.53 -24.24
C TYR A 116 12.32 -0.57 -23.72
N GLY A 117 12.65 -1.50 -22.82
CA GLY A 117 13.99 -1.62 -22.23
C GLY A 117 14.34 -0.48 -21.27
N VAL A 118 13.35 0.11 -20.58
CA VAL A 118 13.53 1.26 -19.69
C VAL A 118 12.87 1.03 -18.31
N PRO A 119 13.47 1.54 -17.22
CA PRO A 119 12.84 1.50 -15.90
C PRO A 119 11.61 2.40 -15.85
N ILE A 120 10.61 2.01 -15.06
CA ILE A 120 9.34 2.74 -14.95
C ILE A 120 9.55 4.20 -14.52
N TYR A 121 10.44 4.46 -13.55
CA TYR A 121 10.69 5.83 -13.06
C TYR A 121 11.14 6.78 -14.19
N GLN A 122 11.86 6.26 -15.18
CA GLN A 122 12.37 7.06 -16.30
C GLN A 122 11.23 7.44 -17.25
N MET A 123 10.26 6.54 -17.43
CA MET A 123 9.04 6.81 -18.20
C MET A 123 8.10 7.79 -17.48
N LEU A 124 8.17 7.87 -16.14
CA LEU A 124 7.39 8.82 -15.32
C LEU A 124 7.97 10.24 -15.27
N GLY A 125 9.11 10.49 -15.93
CA GLY A 125 9.74 11.82 -15.98
C GLY A 125 11.17 11.87 -15.43
N GLY A 126 11.71 10.75 -14.94
CA GLY A 126 13.08 10.67 -14.43
C GLY A 126 13.15 10.65 -12.90
N ARG A 127 14.36 10.71 -12.36
CA ARG A 127 14.63 10.50 -10.93
C ARG A 127 14.90 11.81 -10.19
N PHE A 128 14.25 11.99 -9.04
CA PHE A 128 14.57 13.03 -8.06
C PHE A 128 15.53 12.55 -6.97
N ARG A 129 15.73 11.22 -6.85
CA ARG A 129 16.53 10.59 -5.81
C ARG A 129 17.13 9.27 -6.28
N ASP A 130 18.27 8.90 -5.70
CA ASP A 130 18.95 7.63 -5.97
C ASP A 130 18.44 6.48 -5.10
N LYS A 131 17.99 6.82 -3.89
CA LYS A 131 17.52 5.88 -2.87
C LYS A 131 16.17 6.34 -2.34
N VAL A 132 15.26 5.40 -2.18
CA VAL A 132 13.93 5.62 -1.61
C VAL A 132 14.01 5.32 -0.12
N ARG A 133 13.77 6.33 0.71
CA ARG A 133 13.71 6.16 2.17
C ARG A 133 12.48 5.33 2.52
N VAL A 134 12.69 4.34 3.38
CA VAL A 134 11.66 3.48 3.92
C VAL A 134 11.45 3.79 5.40
N TYR A 135 10.20 3.82 5.85
CA TYR A 135 9.87 3.82 7.27
C TYR A 135 9.30 2.46 7.67
N CYS A 136 9.73 1.96 8.82
CA CYS A 136 9.36 0.63 9.29
C CYS A 136 8.29 0.71 10.37
N ASP A 137 7.26 -0.12 10.23
CA ASP A 137 6.28 -0.33 11.28
C ASP A 137 6.81 -1.32 12.35
N THR A 138 6.20 -1.27 13.54
CA THR A 138 6.44 -2.23 14.61
C THR A 138 5.12 -2.64 15.24
N ASP A 139 4.40 -3.53 14.58
CA ASP A 139 3.20 -4.12 15.14
C ASP A 139 3.57 -4.99 16.36
N ALA A 140 2.71 -4.96 17.38
CA ALA A 140 2.82 -5.90 18.48
C ALA A 140 1.54 -5.96 19.29
N ASP A 141 1.16 -7.19 19.66
CA ASP A 141 0.01 -7.45 20.51
C ASP A 141 0.32 -7.04 21.97
N LYS A 142 0.09 -5.74 22.26
CA LYS A 142 0.08 -5.09 23.59
C LYS A 142 1.43 -4.93 24.32
N PRO A 143 2.51 -4.46 23.70
CA PRO A 143 3.70 -4.05 24.44
C PRO A 143 3.45 -2.78 25.26
N SER A 144 4.22 -2.56 26.33
CA SER A 144 4.36 -1.23 26.94
C SER A 144 5.10 -0.28 25.98
N GLY A 145 5.04 1.03 26.22
CA GLY A 145 5.77 2.01 25.42
C GLY A 145 7.28 1.73 25.41
N THR A 146 7.83 1.30 26.54
CA THR A 146 9.25 0.89 26.63
C THR A 146 9.59 -0.29 25.70
N GLU A 147 8.74 -1.32 25.64
CA GLU A 147 8.99 -2.48 24.76
C GLU A 147 8.84 -2.11 23.28
N THR A 148 7.89 -1.26 22.93
CA THR A 148 7.79 -0.67 21.58
C THR A 148 9.02 0.14 21.24
N GLY A 149 9.51 0.99 22.15
CA GLY A 149 10.75 1.73 22.00
C GLY A 149 11.96 0.82 21.73
N LYS A 150 12.06 -0.33 22.41
CA LYS A 150 13.12 -1.32 22.15
C LYS A 150 13.03 -1.93 20.75
N ARG A 151 11.83 -2.27 20.27
CA ARG A 151 11.63 -2.77 18.90
C ARG A 151 12.00 -1.72 17.86
N LEU A 152 11.56 -0.48 18.06
CA LEU A 152 11.93 0.64 17.20
C LEU A 152 13.44 0.88 17.19
N LYS A 153 14.10 0.73 18.34
CA LYS A 153 15.56 0.78 18.43
C LYS A 153 16.24 -0.34 17.64
N GLN A 154 15.69 -1.56 17.62
CA GLN A 154 16.17 -2.64 16.75
C GLN A 154 16.01 -2.27 15.27
N ARG A 155 14.94 -1.58 14.87
CA ARG A 155 14.82 -1.04 13.50
C ARG A 155 15.92 -0.01 13.20
N MET A 156 16.24 0.87 14.15
CA MET A 156 17.36 1.81 13.99
C MET A 156 18.70 1.08 13.83
N GLU A 157 18.91 -0.03 14.55
CA GLU A 157 20.11 -0.88 14.42
C GLU A 157 20.20 -1.57 13.04
N LEU A 158 19.07 -1.83 12.39
CA LEU A 158 18.99 -2.27 10.98
C LEU A 158 19.19 -1.11 9.97
N GLY A 159 19.35 0.13 10.47
CA GLY A 159 19.63 1.32 9.68
C GLY A 159 18.40 2.15 9.29
N PHE A 160 17.19 1.81 9.77
CA PHE A 160 16.02 2.64 9.50
C PHE A 160 16.17 4.04 10.12
N THR A 161 15.88 5.07 9.32
CA THR A 161 16.01 6.49 9.69
C THR A 161 14.66 7.20 9.77
N PHE A 162 13.57 6.44 9.72
CA PHE A 162 12.20 6.90 9.87
C PHE A 162 11.38 5.72 10.42
N LEU A 163 10.53 5.97 11.40
CA LEU A 163 9.86 4.93 12.17
C LEU A 163 8.36 5.18 12.25
N LYS A 164 7.54 4.14 12.42
CA LYS A 164 6.12 4.23 12.74
C LYS A 164 5.80 3.43 13.99
N MET A 165 4.80 3.87 14.76
CA MET A 165 4.22 3.10 15.85
C MET A 165 2.70 3.29 15.95
N ASP A 166 2.05 2.35 16.61
CA ASP A 166 0.65 2.49 17.01
C ASP A 166 0.49 3.37 18.25
N LEU A 167 -0.50 4.26 18.25
CA LEU A 167 -0.90 4.99 19.45
C LEU A 167 -2.40 5.30 19.46
N GLY A 168 -3.18 4.47 20.15
CA GLY A 168 -4.61 4.69 20.21
C GLY A 168 -5.41 3.67 21.00
N LEU A 169 -6.61 3.40 20.50
CA LEU A 169 -7.60 2.54 21.15
C LEU A 169 -7.05 1.16 21.51
N ALA A 170 -6.20 0.57 20.66
CA ALA A 170 -5.61 -0.75 20.89
C ALA A 170 -4.78 -0.80 22.19
N GLN A 171 -4.03 0.26 22.49
CA GLN A 171 -3.14 0.35 23.66
C GLN A 171 -3.92 0.47 24.98
N ILE A 172 -5.15 1.00 24.97
CA ILE A 172 -5.87 1.35 26.21
C ILE A 172 -7.25 0.71 26.38
N SER A 173 -7.84 0.13 25.34
CA SER A 173 -9.23 -0.41 25.36
C SER A 173 -9.48 -1.53 26.37
N HIS A 174 -8.42 -2.22 26.79
CA HIS A 174 -8.45 -3.30 27.78
C HIS A 174 -8.31 -2.80 29.23
N ILE A 175 -7.95 -1.52 29.43
CA ILE A 175 -7.69 -0.95 30.76
C ILE A 175 -8.99 -0.35 31.33
N PRO A 176 -9.47 -0.82 32.50
CA PRO A 176 -10.70 -0.30 33.10
C PRO A 176 -10.66 1.22 33.32
N GLY A 177 -11.69 1.91 32.81
CA GLY A 177 -11.85 3.37 32.94
C GLY A 177 -10.99 4.21 32.00
N ALA A 178 -10.23 3.61 31.07
CA ALA A 178 -9.47 4.37 30.06
C ALA A 178 -10.34 4.83 28.88
N VAL A 179 -11.42 4.11 28.58
CA VAL A 179 -12.33 4.38 27.47
C VAL A 179 -13.76 4.35 27.96
N VAL A 180 -14.58 5.30 27.51
CA VAL A 180 -16.04 5.32 27.70
C VAL A 180 -16.68 5.03 26.35
N ALA A 181 -17.63 4.10 26.30
CA ALA A 181 -18.37 3.77 25.10
C ALA A 181 -19.78 3.25 25.48
N PRO A 182 -20.76 3.33 24.57
CA PRO A 182 -22.03 2.64 24.73
C PRO A 182 -21.84 1.14 24.99
N ALA A 183 -22.76 0.54 25.74
CA ALA A 183 -22.70 -0.88 26.07
C ALA A 183 -22.61 -1.74 24.79
N GLY A 184 -21.70 -2.71 24.78
CA GLY A 184 -21.48 -3.63 23.65
C GLY A 184 -20.52 -3.14 22.57
N VAL A 185 -20.23 -1.83 22.47
CA VAL A 185 -19.33 -1.29 21.42
C VAL A 185 -17.92 -1.86 21.53
N LEU A 186 -17.37 -1.91 22.75
CA LEU A 186 -16.02 -2.42 22.99
C LEU A 186 -15.88 -3.93 22.76
N ASP A 187 -16.97 -4.69 22.75
CA ASP A 187 -16.92 -6.15 22.62
C ASP A 187 -16.43 -6.55 21.22
N GLY A 188 -16.84 -5.82 20.19
CA GLY A 188 -16.36 -6.03 18.82
C GLY A 188 -14.86 -5.75 18.66
N PHE A 189 -14.33 -4.73 19.35
CA PHE A 189 -12.89 -4.41 19.36
C PHE A 189 -12.06 -5.38 20.20
N ARG A 190 -12.67 -6.07 21.17
CA ARG A 190 -12.01 -7.10 22.00
C ARG A 190 -12.04 -8.48 21.36
N THR A 191 -12.97 -8.71 20.43
CA THR A 191 -13.15 -10.00 19.77
C THR A 191 -12.06 -10.19 18.72
N HIS A 192 -11.08 -11.06 19.01
CA HIS A 192 -10.05 -11.47 18.05
C HIS A 192 -10.66 -12.55 17.14
N ALA A 193 -11.58 -12.15 16.26
CA ALA A 193 -12.13 -13.08 15.29
C ALA A 193 -11.01 -13.60 14.38
N SER A 194 -10.98 -14.92 14.15
CA SER A 194 -10.06 -15.51 13.18
C SER A 194 -10.24 -14.80 11.83
N ARG A 195 -9.14 -14.23 11.30
CA ARG A 195 -9.10 -13.61 9.96
C ARG A 195 -9.25 -14.65 8.83
N GLY A 196 -9.37 -15.94 9.16
CA GLY A 196 -9.49 -17.04 8.19
C GLY A 196 -10.92 -17.44 7.82
N ARG A 197 -11.02 -18.52 7.04
CA ARG A 197 -12.29 -19.12 6.65
C ARG A 197 -13.05 -19.67 7.86
N ALA A 198 -14.19 -19.08 8.19
CA ALA A 198 -15.12 -19.59 9.20
C ALA A 198 -15.63 -20.99 8.79
N ARG A 199 -15.42 -21.98 9.65
CA ARG A 199 -15.79 -23.40 9.48
C ARG A 199 -17.13 -23.72 10.14
N THR A 200 -17.55 -22.93 11.11
CA THR A 200 -18.84 -23.07 11.80
C THR A 200 -19.72 -21.82 11.64
N LEU A 201 -21.02 -21.96 11.91
CA LEU A 201 -21.94 -20.82 11.94
C LEU A 201 -21.60 -19.85 13.07
N ASP A 202 -21.12 -20.34 14.21
CA ASP A 202 -20.77 -19.47 15.34
C ASP A 202 -19.48 -18.70 15.10
N GLU A 203 -18.45 -19.32 14.48
CA GLU A 203 -17.27 -18.60 14.00
C GLU A 203 -17.65 -17.52 12.98
N ARG A 204 -18.61 -17.81 12.09
CA ARG A 204 -19.10 -16.84 11.12
C ARG A 204 -19.82 -15.69 11.79
N ARG A 205 -20.66 -15.95 12.79
CA ARG A 205 -21.35 -14.91 13.57
C ARG A 205 -20.36 -14.03 14.33
N ALA A 206 -19.36 -14.62 14.99
CA ALA A 206 -18.34 -13.87 15.70
C ALA A 206 -17.52 -12.97 14.75
N ARG A 207 -17.15 -13.50 13.58
CA ARG A 207 -16.48 -12.71 12.53
C ARG A 207 -17.34 -11.56 12.02
N ASN A 208 -18.63 -11.82 11.75
CA ASN A 208 -19.54 -10.77 11.30
C ASN A 208 -19.75 -9.70 12.37
N ALA A 209 -19.84 -10.06 13.64
CA ALA A 209 -19.94 -9.08 14.73
C ALA A 209 -18.67 -8.21 14.84
N ALA A 210 -17.48 -8.80 14.70
CA ALA A 210 -16.23 -8.04 14.64
C ALA A 210 -16.18 -7.12 13.42
N TYR A 211 -16.61 -7.62 12.26
CA TYR A 211 -16.72 -6.83 11.02
C TYR A 211 -17.66 -5.63 11.22
N ASP A 212 -18.87 -5.85 11.76
CA ASP A 212 -19.84 -4.80 11.99
C ASP A 212 -19.26 -3.70 12.90
N ALA A 213 -18.57 -4.08 13.99
CA ALA A 213 -17.94 -3.11 14.88
C ALA A 213 -16.82 -2.29 14.21
N GLN A 214 -15.97 -2.94 13.41
CA GLN A 214 -14.85 -2.28 12.72
C GLN A 214 -15.30 -1.40 11.54
N ASN A 215 -16.48 -1.64 10.98
CA ASN A 215 -17.03 -0.90 9.83
C ASN A 215 -18.00 0.21 10.24
N VAL A 216 -18.19 0.48 11.54
CA VAL A 216 -18.89 1.68 11.99
C VAL A 216 -17.95 2.89 11.83
N PRO A 217 -18.31 3.93 11.05
CA PRO A 217 -17.49 5.14 10.95
C PRO A 217 -17.18 5.75 12.31
N HIS A 218 -15.96 6.26 12.49
CA HIS A 218 -15.46 6.64 13.82
C HIS A 218 -16.39 7.56 14.63
N PRO A 219 -17.04 8.60 14.06
CA PRO A 219 -17.93 9.48 14.82
C PRO A 219 -19.20 8.79 15.37
N PHE A 220 -19.54 7.60 14.89
CA PHE A 220 -20.77 6.88 15.23
C PHE A 220 -20.57 5.79 16.29
N THR A 221 -19.34 5.53 16.72
CA THR A 221 -19.07 4.54 17.78
C THR A 221 -19.51 5.02 19.16
N GLY A 222 -19.61 6.34 19.37
CA GLY A 222 -19.83 6.95 20.69
C GLY A 222 -18.66 6.71 21.67
N LEU A 223 -17.50 6.31 21.14
CA LEU A 223 -16.31 6.01 21.91
C LEU A 223 -15.56 7.29 22.23
N HIS A 224 -15.17 7.43 23.50
CA HIS A 224 -14.39 8.55 24.00
C HIS A 224 -13.24 8.10 24.89
N PHE A 225 -12.08 8.74 24.73
CA PHE A 225 -10.95 8.54 25.65
C PHE A 225 -11.18 9.34 26.94
N THR A 226 -11.06 8.69 28.09
CA THR A 226 -11.08 9.42 29.37
C THR A 226 -9.75 10.16 29.57
N GLU A 227 -9.69 11.07 30.55
CA GLU A 227 -8.39 11.66 30.94
C GLU A 227 -7.38 10.57 31.31
N LYS A 228 -7.81 9.53 32.03
CA LYS A 228 -6.97 8.35 32.31
C LYS A 228 -6.47 7.70 31.01
N GLY A 229 -7.32 7.55 30.00
CA GLY A 229 -6.91 6.98 28.71
C GLY A 229 -5.87 7.84 27.99
N ILE A 230 -6.09 9.15 27.93
CA ILE A 230 -5.13 10.10 27.33
C ILE A 230 -3.81 10.11 28.11
N ASP A 231 -3.84 10.06 29.45
CA ASP A 231 -2.62 9.98 30.27
C ASP A 231 -1.82 8.70 30.01
N LEU A 232 -2.50 7.58 29.79
CA LEU A 232 -1.86 6.31 29.43
C LEU A 232 -1.20 6.37 28.05
N LEU A 233 -1.87 6.98 27.06
CA LEU A 233 -1.29 7.19 25.73
C LEU A 233 -0.12 8.17 25.77
N ASP A 234 -0.21 9.25 26.56
CA ASP A 234 0.88 10.20 26.78
C ASP A 234 2.11 9.50 27.39
N GLN A 235 1.90 8.69 28.43
CA GLN A 235 2.96 7.89 29.04
C GLN A 235 3.57 6.89 28.06
N TYR A 236 2.74 6.27 27.21
CA TYR A 236 3.19 5.30 26.21
C TYR A 236 4.20 5.91 25.23
N ILE A 237 3.84 7.01 24.58
CA ILE A 237 4.75 7.69 23.65
C ILE A 237 5.97 8.31 24.36
N HIS A 238 5.80 8.75 25.62
CA HIS A 238 6.92 9.21 26.43
C HIS A 238 7.98 8.13 26.59
N GLU A 239 7.57 6.91 26.99
CA GLU A 239 8.47 5.78 27.14
C GLU A 239 9.14 5.37 25.82
N VAL A 240 8.41 5.45 24.69
CA VAL A 240 9.00 5.22 23.38
C VAL A 240 10.13 6.23 23.12
N ARG A 241 9.85 7.53 23.32
CA ARG A 241 10.82 8.62 23.10
C ARG A 241 12.02 8.56 24.03
N GLU A 242 11.86 8.07 25.27
CA GLU A 242 12.99 7.82 26.18
C GLU A 242 13.97 6.78 25.61
N VAL A 243 13.49 5.82 24.82
CA VAL A 243 14.33 4.76 24.26
C VAL A 243 14.97 5.16 22.93
N ILE A 244 14.21 5.79 22.03
CA ILE A 244 14.67 6.09 20.65
C ILE A 244 15.20 7.51 20.44
N GLY A 245 14.94 8.42 21.39
CA GLY A 245 15.29 9.83 21.27
C GLY A 245 14.38 10.63 20.32
N TYR A 246 14.89 11.79 19.89
CA TYR A 246 14.15 12.79 19.10
C TYR A 246 14.79 13.06 17.73
N GLU A 247 15.92 12.41 17.43
CA GLU A 247 16.69 12.58 16.21
C GLU A 247 16.04 11.89 15.00
N VAL A 248 15.28 10.82 15.24
CA VAL A 248 14.58 10.05 14.21
C VAL A 248 13.10 10.44 14.16
N PRO A 249 12.54 10.74 12.96
CA PRO A 249 11.11 10.95 12.77
C PRO A 249 10.29 9.73 13.20
N LEU A 250 9.19 9.99 13.90
CA LEU A 250 8.27 8.96 14.39
C LEU A 250 6.85 9.29 13.92
N ALA A 251 6.34 8.51 12.98
CA ALA A 251 4.95 8.50 12.55
C ALA A 251 4.08 7.77 13.58
N ILE A 252 2.80 8.13 13.62
CA ILE A 252 1.81 7.55 14.52
C ILE A 252 0.58 7.14 13.73
N ASP A 253 0.13 5.92 13.95
CA ASP A 253 -1.03 5.33 13.28
C ASP A 253 -1.90 4.51 14.25
N HIS A 254 -2.99 3.93 13.74
CA HIS A 254 -3.94 3.07 14.44
C HIS A 254 -4.53 3.72 15.70
N VAL A 255 -4.84 5.02 15.58
CA VAL A 255 -5.45 5.81 16.66
C VAL A 255 -6.81 5.22 17.10
N GLY A 256 -7.54 4.63 16.15
CA GLY A 256 -8.77 3.88 16.37
C GLY A 256 -10.04 4.68 16.10
N HIS A 257 -11.19 4.04 16.36
CA HIS A 257 -12.51 4.57 16.02
C HIS A 257 -13.00 5.66 16.98
N ILE A 258 -12.34 6.82 16.94
CA ILE A 258 -12.61 7.96 17.82
C ILE A 258 -13.28 9.15 17.12
N SER A 259 -13.94 9.99 17.91
CA SER A 259 -14.49 11.25 17.44
C SER A 259 -13.40 12.27 17.06
N LEU A 260 -13.73 13.26 16.23
CA LEU A 260 -12.86 14.42 15.96
C LEU A 260 -12.38 15.08 17.25
N GLN A 261 -13.24 15.20 18.26
CA GLN A 261 -12.94 15.88 19.52
C GLN A 261 -11.85 15.12 20.30
N ASP A 262 -11.91 13.80 20.34
CA ASP A 262 -10.85 12.99 20.95
C ASP A 262 -9.57 13.02 20.12
N GLY A 263 -9.68 13.03 18.80
CA GLY A 263 -8.54 13.23 17.90
C GLY A 263 -7.80 14.54 18.19
N ILE A 264 -8.53 15.65 18.34
CA ILE A 264 -7.96 16.95 18.72
C ILE A 264 -7.30 16.90 20.11
N ARG A 265 -7.95 16.25 21.09
CA ARG A 265 -7.40 16.11 22.46
C ARG A 265 -6.08 15.33 22.45
N LEU A 266 -6.04 14.20 21.75
CA LEU A 266 -4.84 13.38 21.62
C LEU A 266 -3.74 14.15 20.87
N ALA A 267 -4.06 14.72 19.70
CA ALA A 267 -3.08 15.43 18.89
C ALA A 267 -2.39 16.55 19.67
N ARG A 268 -3.16 17.38 20.39
CA ARG A 268 -2.60 18.41 21.28
C ARG A 268 -1.75 17.84 22.41
N ARG A 269 -2.17 16.73 23.01
CA ARG A 269 -1.43 16.10 24.11
C ARG A 269 -0.03 15.68 23.65
N ILE A 270 0.10 15.21 22.42
CA ILE A 270 1.33 14.62 21.90
C ILE A 270 2.23 15.60 21.13
N GLU A 271 1.85 16.88 20.98
CA GLU A 271 2.66 17.92 20.31
C GLU A 271 4.10 17.97 20.83
N LYS A 272 4.29 17.83 22.15
CA LYS A 272 5.59 17.83 22.82
C LYS A 272 6.54 16.71 22.36
N TYR A 273 6.02 15.66 21.72
CA TYR A 273 6.83 14.54 21.23
C TYR A 273 7.27 14.69 19.77
N ALA A 274 6.92 15.81 19.13
CA ALA A 274 7.19 16.11 17.72
C ALA A 274 6.97 14.91 16.76
N PRO A 275 5.74 14.36 16.67
CA PRO A 275 5.45 13.32 15.70
C PRO A 275 5.68 13.80 14.27
N ALA A 276 6.13 12.89 13.40
CA ALA A 276 6.26 13.19 11.98
C ALA A 276 4.89 13.39 11.32
N TRP A 277 3.91 12.58 11.72
CA TRP A 277 2.49 12.80 11.47
C TRP A 277 1.62 11.98 12.44
N LEU A 278 0.33 12.28 12.43
CA LEU A 278 -0.74 11.49 13.02
C LEU A 278 -1.70 11.04 11.90
N GLU A 279 -1.82 9.73 11.74
CA GLU A 279 -2.47 9.05 10.61
C GLU A 279 -3.92 8.66 10.91
N ASP A 280 -4.79 8.69 9.89
CA ASP A 280 -6.12 8.07 9.85
C ASP A 280 -7.01 8.26 11.09
N VAL A 281 -6.94 9.46 11.67
CA VAL A 281 -7.67 9.85 12.89
C VAL A 281 -9.19 9.79 12.71
N ILE A 282 -9.67 10.14 11.51
CA ILE A 282 -11.09 10.26 11.15
C ILE A 282 -11.29 9.62 9.77
N PRO A 283 -12.49 9.16 9.40
CA PRO A 283 -12.70 8.67 8.03
C PRO A 283 -12.38 9.76 7.00
N TRP A 284 -11.53 9.42 6.01
CA TRP A 284 -10.99 10.34 5.01
C TRP A 284 -12.07 11.13 4.24
N GLN A 285 -13.29 10.61 4.17
CA GLN A 285 -14.44 11.25 3.53
C GLN A 285 -14.86 12.56 4.22
N TYR A 286 -14.53 12.75 5.51
CA TYR A 286 -14.89 13.93 6.29
C TYR A 286 -13.81 15.02 6.20
N THR A 287 -13.53 15.51 5.00
CA THR A 287 -12.45 16.47 4.72
C THR A 287 -12.58 17.79 5.50
N GLU A 288 -13.80 18.22 5.80
CA GLU A 288 -14.06 19.37 6.67
C GLU A 288 -13.61 19.11 8.13
N GLN A 289 -13.78 17.89 8.63
CA GLN A 289 -13.27 17.52 9.97
C GLN A 289 -11.74 17.45 9.96
N TYR A 290 -11.13 16.97 8.87
CA TYR A 290 -9.67 17.01 8.71
C TYR A 290 -9.13 18.44 8.73
N ARG A 291 -9.80 19.38 8.06
CA ARG A 291 -9.45 20.81 8.15
C ARG A 291 -9.51 21.31 9.60
N GLN A 292 -10.57 20.95 10.33
CA GLN A 292 -10.71 21.34 11.74
C GLN A 292 -9.61 20.72 12.62
N LEU A 293 -9.27 19.45 12.40
CA LEU A 293 -8.20 18.76 13.12
C LEU A 293 -6.84 19.42 12.85
N GLN A 294 -6.51 19.64 11.58
CA GLN A 294 -5.26 20.29 11.17
C GLN A 294 -5.10 21.71 11.72
N GLN A 295 -6.20 22.46 11.86
CA GLN A 295 -6.20 23.81 12.45
C GLN A 295 -6.09 23.80 13.98
N ALA A 296 -6.39 22.67 14.62
CA ALA A 296 -6.47 22.58 16.08
C ALA A 296 -5.16 22.15 16.76
N THR A 297 -4.17 21.68 16.00
CA THR A 297 -2.88 21.17 16.50
C THR A 297 -1.72 21.59 15.60
N SER A 298 -0.49 21.54 16.13
CA SER A 298 0.74 21.63 15.33
C SER A 298 1.25 20.28 14.81
N VAL A 299 0.65 19.15 15.20
CA VAL A 299 1.04 17.83 14.67
C VAL A 299 0.60 17.73 13.20
N PRO A 300 1.49 17.34 12.27
CA PRO A 300 1.10 17.09 10.88
C PRO A 300 0.05 15.97 10.81
N ILE A 301 -1.00 16.16 10.03
CA ILE A 301 -2.05 15.14 9.86
C ILE A 301 -1.86 14.43 8.51
N CYS A 302 -1.99 13.10 8.54
CA CYS A 302 -1.81 12.20 7.40
C CYS A 302 -3.07 11.36 7.16
N THR A 303 -3.44 11.13 5.89
CA THR A 303 -4.45 10.13 5.49
C THR A 303 -4.43 9.90 3.98
N GLY A 304 -5.04 8.80 3.52
CA GLY A 304 -5.39 8.63 2.11
C GLY A 304 -5.28 7.22 1.53
N GLU A 305 -4.92 6.21 2.32
CA GLU A 305 -4.62 4.85 1.82
C GLU A 305 -5.80 4.19 1.08
N ASP A 306 -7.02 4.55 1.46
CA ASP A 306 -8.26 3.99 0.93
C ASP A 306 -8.89 4.82 -0.21
N ILE A 307 -8.25 5.90 -0.64
CA ILE A 307 -8.81 6.80 -1.64
C ILE A 307 -8.52 6.27 -3.06
N TYR A 308 -9.55 6.17 -3.89
CA TYR A 308 -9.45 5.70 -5.27
C TYR A 308 -9.37 6.89 -6.23
N LEU A 309 -8.41 6.83 -7.17
CA LEU A 309 -8.13 7.82 -8.20
C LEU A 309 -7.75 9.22 -7.69
N LYS A 310 -7.15 10.02 -8.58
CA LYS A 310 -6.80 11.41 -8.28
C LYS A 310 -8.01 12.23 -7.84
N GLU A 311 -9.15 12.04 -8.49
CA GLU A 311 -10.36 12.83 -8.19
C GLU A 311 -10.84 12.63 -6.74
N GLY A 312 -10.59 11.45 -6.15
CA GLY A 312 -10.91 11.19 -4.74
C GLY A 312 -10.05 12.00 -3.76
N PHE A 313 -8.83 12.37 -4.14
CA PHE A 313 -7.93 13.17 -3.30
C PHE A 313 -8.23 14.68 -3.36
N GLU A 314 -8.90 15.18 -4.40
CA GLU A 314 -9.11 16.62 -4.57
C GLU A 314 -9.81 17.29 -3.38
N PRO A 315 -10.90 16.73 -2.80
CA PRO A 315 -11.52 17.32 -1.61
C PRO A 315 -10.58 17.30 -0.39
N LEU A 316 -9.73 16.28 -0.27
CA LEU A 316 -8.78 16.14 0.83
C LEU A 316 -7.63 17.16 0.71
N LEU A 317 -7.07 17.34 -0.48
CA LEU A 317 -6.04 18.35 -0.74
C LEU A 317 -6.55 19.77 -0.43
N ASN A 318 -7.81 20.05 -0.78
CA ASN A 318 -8.47 21.33 -0.46
C ASN A 318 -8.73 21.54 1.04
N SER A 319 -8.63 20.49 1.88
CA SER A 319 -8.80 20.62 3.33
C SER A 319 -7.59 21.23 4.04
N GLY A 320 -6.42 21.27 3.37
CA GLY A 320 -5.16 21.73 3.94
C GLY A 320 -4.41 20.65 4.74
N ILE A 321 -4.67 19.37 4.46
CA ILE A 321 -3.93 18.23 5.04
C ILE A 321 -2.41 18.40 4.90
N SER A 322 -1.61 17.94 5.88
CA SER A 322 -0.15 18.09 5.82
C SER A 322 0.53 17.06 4.93
N VAL A 323 0.06 15.81 5.00
CA VAL A 323 0.63 14.67 4.28
C VAL A 323 -0.51 13.86 3.65
N ILE A 324 -0.39 13.54 2.36
CA ILE A 324 -1.23 12.51 1.74
C ILE A 324 -0.55 11.16 1.80
N HIS A 325 -1.37 10.13 1.90
CA HIS A 325 -0.90 8.75 2.09
C HIS A 325 -1.47 7.77 1.06
N PRO A 326 -1.26 7.98 -0.25
CA PRO A 326 -1.78 7.08 -1.26
C PRO A 326 -1.18 5.67 -1.14
N ASP A 327 -2.03 4.67 -1.30
CA ASP A 327 -1.65 3.30 -1.58
C ASP A 327 -1.78 3.07 -3.09
N LEU A 328 -0.69 2.72 -3.78
CA LEU A 328 -0.74 2.50 -5.23
C LEU A 328 -1.64 1.31 -5.62
N LEU A 329 -1.84 0.34 -4.73
CA LEU A 329 -2.75 -0.78 -4.94
C LEU A 329 -4.21 -0.37 -4.73
N THR A 330 -4.50 0.75 -4.09
CA THR A 330 -5.84 1.35 -4.14
C THR A 330 -5.97 2.29 -5.32
N THR A 331 -5.11 3.29 -5.42
CA THR A 331 -5.33 4.53 -6.17
C THR A 331 -5.47 4.39 -7.68
N GLY A 332 -5.14 3.24 -8.26
CA GLY A 332 -5.16 2.99 -9.70
C GLY A 332 -3.79 2.66 -10.28
N GLY A 333 -2.80 2.33 -9.44
CA GLY A 333 -1.46 1.94 -9.84
C GLY A 333 -0.49 3.10 -9.98
N ILE A 334 0.55 2.89 -10.78
CA ILE A 334 1.75 3.73 -10.86
C ILE A 334 1.45 5.13 -11.38
N LEU A 335 0.79 5.25 -12.53
CA LEU A 335 0.58 6.55 -13.17
C LEU A 335 -0.37 7.43 -12.35
N GLU A 336 -1.43 6.82 -11.82
CA GLU A 336 -2.44 7.54 -11.06
C GLU A 336 -1.87 8.02 -9.72
N THR A 337 -1.08 7.19 -9.03
CA THR A 337 -0.34 7.59 -7.81
C THR A 337 0.61 8.76 -8.10
N LYS A 338 1.32 8.74 -9.23
CA LYS A 338 2.21 9.84 -9.62
C LYS A 338 1.44 11.15 -9.81
N LYS A 339 0.29 11.12 -10.49
CA LYS A 339 -0.58 12.30 -10.65
C LYS A 339 -1.10 12.83 -9.32
N ILE A 340 -1.40 11.93 -8.36
CA ILE A 340 -1.80 12.31 -7.00
C ILE A 340 -0.66 13.04 -6.28
N GLY A 341 0.57 12.52 -6.37
CA GLY A 341 1.77 13.18 -5.82
C GLY A 341 1.98 14.58 -6.39
N ASP A 342 1.87 14.74 -7.72
CA ASP A 342 2.00 16.04 -8.39
C ASP A 342 0.90 17.02 -7.96
N ALA A 343 -0.34 16.55 -7.86
CA ALA A 343 -1.44 17.38 -7.38
C ALA A 343 -1.25 17.84 -5.93
N ALA A 344 -0.69 16.97 -5.07
CA ALA A 344 -0.35 17.33 -3.70
C ALA A 344 0.78 18.36 -3.63
N GLN A 345 1.78 18.26 -4.51
CA GLN A 345 2.88 19.22 -4.61
C GLN A 345 2.37 20.63 -4.91
N ASP A 346 1.39 20.78 -5.81
CA ASP A 346 0.76 22.06 -6.13
C ASP A 346 0.06 22.71 -4.92
N HIS A 347 -0.31 21.92 -3.92
CA HIS A 347 -0.92 22.38 -2.67
C HIS A 347 0.08 22.56 -1.52
N GLY A 348 1.38 22.31 -1.76
CA GLY A 348 2.41 22.31 -0.71
C GLY A 348 2.28 21.13 0.25
N VAL A 349 1.61 20.05 -0.16
CA VAL A 349 1.35 18.86 0.63
C VAL A 349 2.39 17.80 0.31
N ALA A 350 2.95 17.18 1.36
CA ALA A 350 3.95 16.14 1.20
C ALA A 350 3.30 14.76 0.97
N MET A 351 4.05 13.81 0.42
CA MET A 351 3.55 12.47 0.14
C MET A 351 4.36 11.41 0.90
N ALA A 352 3.69 10.66 1.77
CA ALA A 352 4.13 9.34 2.20
C ALA A 352 3.38 8.29 1.37
N ILE A 353 4.01 7.17 1.03
CA ILE A 353 3.31 6.11 0.27
C ILE A 353 3.01 4.95 1.23
N HIS A 354 1.73 4.59 1.33
CA HIS A 354 1.30 3.39 2.06
C HIS A 354 1.75 2.15 1.28
N MET A 355 2.33 1.19 1.99
CA MET A 355 2.83 -0.07 1.43
C MET A 355 3.01 -1.12 2.52
N ALA A 356 2.32 -2.23 2.35
CA ALA A 356 2.26 -3.32 3.30
C ALA A 356 2.29 -4.70 2.62
N GLU A 357 2.77 -4.78 1.37
CA GLU A 357 2.60 -5.96 0.51
C GLU A 357 3.93 -6.57 0.01
N SER A 358 3.89 -7.36 -1.06
CA SER A 358 5.05 -8.11 -1.57
C SER A 358 6.12 -7.20 -2.22
N PRO A 359 7.30 -7.74 -2.58
CA PRO A 359 8.32 -6.99 -3.31
C PRO A 359 7.85 -6.39 -4.63
N ILE A 360 6.79 -6.94 -5.24
CA ILE A 360 6.22 -6.44 -6.49
C ILE A 360 5.64 -5.04 -6.28
N ALA A 361 4.71 -4.90 -5.32
CA ALA A 361 4.14 -3.61 -4.95
C ALA A 361 5.21 -2.66 -4.39
N ALA A 362 6.14 -3.15 -3.57
CA ALA A 362 7.22 -2.34 -3.01
C ALA A 362 8.10 -1.71 -4.10
N MET A 363 8.46 -2.46 -5.15
CA MET A 363 9.24 -1.91 -6.27
C MET A 363 8.43 -0.95 -7.12
N ALA A 364 7.15 -1.23 -7.37
CA ALA A 364 6.25 -0.30 -8.05
C ALA A 364 6.15 1.03 -7.30
N ALA A 365 5.95 0.98 -5.98
CA ALA A 365 5.96 2.14 -5.08
C ALA A 365 7.30 2.87 -5.11
N ALA A 366 8.42 2.15 -5.09
CA ALA A 366 9.75 2.74 -5.15
C ALA A 366 10.02 3.48 -6.48
N HIS A 367 9.50 2.98 -7.61
CA HIS A 367 9.56 3.71 -8.88
C HIS A 367 8.77 5.01 -8.85
N VAL A 368 7.55 5.01 -8.29
CA VAL A 368 6.75 6.23 -8.11
C VAL A 368 7.46 7.20 -7.17
N ALA A 369 7.94 6.72 -6.02
CA ALA A 369 8.71 7.49 -5.06
C ALA A 369 9.96 8.10 -5.69
N THR A 370 10.67 7.38 -6.56
CA THR A 370 11.86 7.89 -7.26
C THR A 370 11.51 9.05 -8.18
N ALA A 371 10.36 8.99 -8.86
CA ALA A 371 9.91 9.98 -9.83
C ALA A 371 9.14 11.17 -9.23
N THR A 372 8.86 11.18 -7.91
CA THR A 372 7.99 12.19 -7.29
C THR A 372 8.75 13.13 -6.36
N GLU A 373 8.69 14.44 -6.58
CA GLU A 373 9.53 15.40 -5.85
C GLU A 373 9.17 15.51 -4.36
N ASN A 374 7.88 15.71 -4.04
CA ASN A 374 7.35 15.89 -2.68
C ASN A 374 7.26 14.59 -1.84
N PHE A 375 7.87 13.49 -2.29
CA PHE A 375 7.93 12.22 -1.56
C PHE A 375 8.82 12.31 -0.30
N MET A 376 8.29 11.85 0.83
CA MET A 376 8.96 11.81 2.13
C MET A 376 9.54 10.43 2.48
N ALA A 377 8.71 9.40 2.49
CA ALA A 377 9.05 8.05 2.89
C ALA A 377 8.01 7.02 2.38
N LEU A 378 8.46 5.79 2.18
CA LEU A 378 7.67 4.64 1.73
C LEU A 378 7.52 3.70 2.91
N GLU A 379 6.31 3.24 3.19
CA GLU A 379 6.06 2.30 4.27
C GLU A 379 6.70 0.94 4.05
N TYR A 380 6.95 0.17 5.11
CA TYR A 380 7.40 -1.21 5.05
C TYR A 380 7.05 -2.00 6.30
N HIS A 381 6.27 -3.06 6.10
CA HIS A 381 5.83 -4.00 7.15
C HIS A 381 6.61 -5.33 7.18
N SER A 382 7.43 -5.61 6.17
CA SER A 382 8.01 -6.96 5.98
C SER A 382 9.33 -7.19 6.70
N ALA A 383 9.73 -6.29 7.62
CA ALA A 383 11.04 -6.37 8.28
C ALA A 383 11.26 -7.66 9.07
N ASP A 384 10.17 -8.33 9.50
CA ASP A 384 10.21 -9.61 10.21
C ASP A 384 9.80 -10.81 9.34
N VAL A 385 9.66 -10.63 8.03
CA VAL A 385 9.30 -11.69 7.08
C VAL A 385 10.56 -12.15 6.35
N ASP A 386 11.20 -13.20 6.88
CA ASP A 386 12.51 -13.69 6.44
C ASP A 386 12.57 -14.19 4.98
N TRP A 387 11.43 -14.62 4.43
CA TRP A 387 11.30 -15.11 3.05
C TRP A 387 10.78 -14.06 2.06
N TRP A 388 10.48 -12.83 2.50
CA TRP A 388 9.85 -11.81 1.65
C TRP A 388 10.71 -11.45 0.44
N ASP A 389 12.02 -11.28 0.62
CA ASP A 389 12.98 -11.02 -0.47
C ASP A 389 13.07 -12.19 -1.47
N ASP A 390 12.70 -13.41 -1.06
CA ASP A 390 12.79 -14.61 -1.88
C ASP A 390 11.62 -14.79 -2.84
N ILE A 391 10.56 -13.98 -2.73
CA ILE A 391 9.44 -13.97 -3.67
C ILE A 391 9.90 -13.57 -5.08
N VAL A 392 10.94 -12.75 -5.20
CA VAL A 392 11.39 -12.16 -6.48
C VAL A 392 12.88 -12.42 -6.78
N THR A 393 13.22 -12.29 -8.06
CA THR A 393 14.59 -12.39 -8.58
C THR A 393 15.02 -11.11 -9.31
N GLY A 394 16.33 -10.94 -9.47
CA GLY A 394 16.87 -9.85 -10.27
C GLY A 394 17.00 -8.50 -9.59
N VAL A 395 16.73 -8.44 -8.28
CA VAL A 395 16.91 -7.29 -7.40
C VAL A 395 17.98 -7.59 -6.33
N PRO A 396 18.67 -6.58 -5.77
CA PRO A 396 19.58 -6.77 -4.65
C PRO A 396 18.85 -7.37 -3.44
N LYS A 397 19.53 -8.25 -2.71
CA LYS A 397 19.04 -8.83 -1.45
C LYS A 397 19.96 -8.46 -0.28
N PRO A 398 19.43 -7.97 0.85
CA PRO A 398 18.02 -7.64 1.08
C PRO A 398 17.56 -6.46 0.21
N LEU A 399 16.29 -6.42 -0.17
CA LEU A 399 15.75 -5.34 -1.01
C LEU A 399 15.78 -4.00 -0.28
N VAL A 400 15.38 -4.01 0.99
CA VAL A 400 15.53 -2.90 1.92
C VAL A 400 16.84 -3.07 2.65
N LYS A 401 17.79 -2.15 2.40
CA LYS A 401 19.11 -2.14 3.05
C LYS A 401 19.33 -0.80 3.73
N GLU A 402 19.66 -0.84 5.02
CA GLU A 402 19.93 0.37 5.82
C GLU A 402 18.77 1.39 5.77
N GLY A 403 17.52 0.91 5.73
CA GLY A 403 16.33 1.77 5.64
C GLY A 403 16.06 2.38 4.27
N PHE A 404 16.67 1.85 3.19
CA PHE A 404 16.44 2.34 1.83
C PHE A 404 16.24 1.22 0.81
N ILE A 405 15.43 1.49 -0.21
CA ILE A 405 15.40 0.72 -1.47
C ILE A 405 16.23 1.46 -2.51
N THR A 406 17.12 0.75 -3.20
CA THR A 406 17.87 1.29 -4.35
C THR A 406 17.19 0.86 -5.64
N VAL A 407 16.62 1.82 -6.37
CA VAL A 407 15.96 1.56 -7.65
C VAL A 407 17.01 1.54 -8.75
N LEU A 408 17.19 0.38 -9.40
CA LEU A 408 18.16 0.17 -10.47
C LEU A 408 17.61 0.62 -11.83
N ASP A 409 18.50 0.82 -12.81
CA ASP A 409 18.14 1.23 -14.19
C ASP A 409 17.62 0.08 -15.05
N LYS A 410 17.11 -0.97 -14.42
CA LYS A 410 16.66 -2.19 -15.10
C LYS A 410 15.24 -2.01 -15.65
N PRO A 411 14.91 -2.60 -16.81
CA PRO A 411 13.59 -2.44 -17.43
C PRO A 411 12.42 -2.84 -16.53
N GLY A 412 11.26 -2.18 -16.71
CA GLY A 412 10.04 -2.49 -15.96
C GLY A 412 10.18 -2.15 -14.48
N LEU A 413 9.71 -3.06 -13.62
CA LEU A 413 9.86 -2.98 -12.16
C LEU A 413 11.29 -3.25 -11.66
N GLY A 414 12.21 -3.63 -12.55
CA GLY A 414 13.54 -4.13 -12.18
C GLY A 414 13.56 -5.57 -11.63
N ILE A 415 12.40 -6.22 -11.53
CA ILE A 415 12.25 -7.63 -11.18
C ILE A 415 12.35 -8.48 -12.46
N ASP A 416 13.11 -9.59 -12.42
CA ASP A 416 13.15 -10.53 -13.55
C ASP A 416 11.88 -11.39 -13.59
N ASP A 417 11.63 -12.14 -12.51
CA ASP A 417 10.44 -12.94 -12.29
C ASP A 417 10.25 -13.20 -10.79
N VAL A 418 9.10 -13.77 -10.44
CA VAL A 418 8.80 -14.34 -9.13
C VAL A 418 9.27 -15.80 -9.02
N VAL A 419 9.48 -16.28 -7.80
CA VAL A 419 9.94 -17.64 -7.51
C VAL A 419 8.74 -18.53 -7.15
N ASP A 420 8.32 -19.37 -8.10
CA ASP A 420 7.16 -20.25 -7.99
C ASP A 420 7.26 -21.22 -6.79
N GLU A 421 8.46 -21.71 -6.46
CA GLU A 421 8.69 -22.59 -5.31
C GLU A 421 8.40 -21.87 -3.99
N VAL A 422 8.83 -20.61 -3.85
CA VAL A 422 8.56 -19.80 -2.66
C VAL A 422 7.07 -19.52 -2.55
N ILE A 423 6.44 -19.04 -3.63
CA ILE A 423 5.00 -18.75 -3.64
C ILE A 423 4.17 -19.99 -3.25
N SER A 424 4.55 -21.18 -3.75
CA SER A 424 3.84 -22.42 -3.46
C SER A 424 3.89 -22.84 -1.98
N LEU A 425 4.92 -22.44 -1.23
CA LEU A 425 5.05 -22.72 0.20
C LEU A 425 4.16 -21.82 1.07
N HIS A 426 3.68 -20.70 0.53
CA HIS A 426 3.00 -19.64 1.27
C HIS A 426 1.59 -19.33 0.76
N LEU A 427 0.91 -20.32 0.16
CA LEU A 427 -0.45 -20.15 -0.37
C LEU A 427 -1.48 -19.91 0.72
N GLN A 428 -2.50 -19.10 0.41
CA GLN A 428 -3.63 -18.89 1.32
C GLN A 428 -4.37 -20.20 1.61
N PRO A 429 -4.93 -20.39 2.83
CA PRO A 429 -5.69 -21.58 3.18
C PRO A 429 -6.86 -21.85 2.22
N GLY A 430 -6.78 -22.94 1.47
CA GLY A 430 -7.80 -23.38 0.52
C GLY A 430 -7.47 -23.11 -0.95
N VAL A 431 -6.38 -22.38 -1.23
CA VAL A 431 -5.81 -22.23 -2.57
C VAL A 431 -5.02 -23.50 -2.91
N THR A 432 -5.24 -24.07 -4.09
CA THR A 432 -4.75 -25.41 -4.45
C THR A 432 -3.56 -25.39 -5.42
N GLY A 433 -3.17 -24.22 -5.91
CA GLY A 433 -2.03 -24.07 -6.79
C GLY A 433 -1.81 -22.61 -7.20
N ILE A 434 -0.74 -22.39 -7.96
CA ILE A 434 -0.36 -21.09 -8.52
C ILE A 434 -0.67 -21.05 -10.01
N TRP A 435 -0.91 -19.86 -10.54
CA TRP A 435 -1.02 -19.60 -11.99
C TRP A 435 -1.95 -20.60 -12.71
N GLN A 436 -3.05 -20.97 -12.05
CA GLN A 436 -4.05 -21.88 -12.59
C GLN A 436 -4.78 -21.24 -13.78
N SER A 437 -5.41 -22.07 -14.62
CA SER A 437 -6.18 -21.56 -15.75
C SER A 437 -7.33 -20.65 -15.26
N THR A 438 -7.49 -19.52 -15.94
CA THR A 438 -8.52 -18.51 -15.69
C THR A 438 -9.41 -18.32 -16.92
N GLU A 439 -9.46 -19.28 -17.85
CA GLU A 439 -10.20 -19.20 -19.13
C GLU A 439 -11.70 -18.88 -18.97
N HIS A 440 -12.30 -19.25 -17.84
CA HIS A 440 -13.68 -18.86 -17.51
C HIS A 440 -13.88 -17.32 -17.59
N TRP A 441 -12.86 -16.54 -17.25
CA TRP A 441 -12.91 -15.08 -17.26
C TRP A 441 -12.71 -14.45 -18.65
N ASP A 442 -12.34 -15.22 -19.67
CA ASP A 442 -12.00 -14.70 -21.00
C ASP A 442 -13.20 -14.05 -21.68
N ASN A 443 -14.40 -14.55 -21.38
CA ASN A 443 -15.64 -14.16 -22.03
C ASN A 443 -16.63 -13.45 -21.08
N GLU A 444 -16.20 -13.16 -19.85
CA GLU A 444 -17.05 -12.48 -18.86
C GLU A 444 -17.34 -11.04 -19.32
N TYR A 445 -18.58 -10.77 -19.72
CA TYR A 445 -18.95 -9.48 -20.31
C TYR A 445 -20.19 -8.88 -19.67
N SER A 446 -20.13 -7.59 -19.40
CA SER A 446 -21.22 -6.80 -18.82
C SER A 446 -21.22 -5.39 -19.39
N TRP A 447 -22.41 -4.81 -19.57
CA TRP A 447 -22.64 -3.49 -20.17
C TRP A 447 -22.45 -2.36 -19.16
N ASP A 448 -21.32 -2.33 -18.47
CA ASP A 448 -21.05 -1.32 -17.43
C ASP A 448 -20.57 -0.01 -18.06
N ARG A 449 -21.38 1.02 -17.84
CA ARG A 449 -21.08 2.41 -18.18
C ARG A 449 -21.91 3.32 -17.28
N THR A 450 -21.34 4.45 -16.91
CA THR A 450 -22.01 5.41 -16.01
C THR A 450 -22.92 6.40 -16.74
N TRP A 451 -22.96 6.37 -18.08
CA TRP A 451 -23.83 7.20 -18.93
C TRP A 451 -24.35 6.41 -20.15
N SER A 452 -25.48 6.84 -20.75
CA SER A 452 -26.15 6.14 -21.86
C SER A 452 -25.75 6.61 -23.24
#